data_AF-A0A182SD11-F1
#
_entry.id   AF-A0A182SD11-F1
#
_cell.length_a   1.000
_cell.length_b   1.000
_cell.length_c   1.000
_cell.angle_alpha   90.00
_cell.angle_beta   90.00
_cell.angle_gamma   90.00
#
_symmetry.space_group_name_H-M   'P 1'
#
loop_
_entity.id
_entity.type
_entity.pdbx_description
1 polymer ?
#
loop_
_entity_poly.entity_id
_entity_poly.type
_entity_poly.pdbx_seq_one_letter_code
_entity_poly.pdbx_strand_id
1 'polypeptide(L)'
;MKSKVMDNLRERMNSCGTKTIKYLLFVFNLVFAISGLILLVAGIVVLVDVNDYQHFVQDRLMAPPVVLIVVGSFVFLVASLGCYGAIKESPKLLNAFAVFLLIVFLIEVAVAIAAIAFKADLQDALRKQLDKSIARHNNADMVAWDSVHRKMMCCGIQGPKDWYDNLNRTMPASCCKPDLIEPETNDCKNAPPLF
;
A
#
# COMPACT_ATOMS: atom_id res chain seq x y z
N MET A 1 -6.01 -13.83 57.63
CA MET A 1 -6.58 -12.57 57.10
C MET A 1 -5.80 -12.00 55.91
N LYS A 2 -4.46 -11.93 55.95
CA LYS A 2 -3.62 -11.43 54.82
C LYS A 2 -3.77 -12.17 53.48
N SER A 3 -3.87 -13.51 53.47
CA SER A 3 -4.06 -14.28 52.23
C SER A 3 -5.35 -13.89 51.52
N LYS A 4 -6.47 -13.85 52.25
CA LYS A 4 -7.80 -13.49 51.72
C LYS A 4 -7.86 -12.07 51.15
N VAL A 5 -7.08 -11.13 51.69
CA VAL A 5 -6.96 -9.76 51.16
C VAL A 5 -6.13 -9.75 49.87
N MET A 6 -5.05 -10.53 49.81
CA MET A 6 -4.19 -10.66 48.63
C MET A 6 -4.92 -11.36 47.47
N ASP A 7 -5.72 -12.38 47.77
CA ASP A 7 -6.57 -13.09 46.81
C ASP A 7 -7.66 -12.16 46.24
N ASN A 8 -8.33 -11.36 47.10
CA ASN A 8 -9.30 -10.35 46.68
C ASN A 8 -8.67 -9.21 45.84
N LEU A 9 -7.43 -8.79 46.16
CA LEU A 9 -6.70 -7.80 45.35
C LEU A 9 -6.31 -8.38 44.00
N ARG A 10 -5.92 -9.65 43.95
CA ARG A 10 -5.62 -10.37 42.70
C ARG A 10 -6.87 -10.51 41.83
N GLU A 11 -8.03 -10.83 42.40
CA GLU A 11 -9.30 -10.85 41.67
C GLU A 11 -9.72 -9.48 41.15
N ARG A 12 -9.55 -8.41 41.94
CA ARG A 12 -9.86 -7.04 41.48
C ARG A 12 -8.91 -6.56 40.37
N MET A 13 -7.63 -6.88 40.47
CA MET A 13 -6.64 -6.55 39.44
C MET A 13 -6.89 -7.32 38.14
N ASN A 14 -7.25 -8.61 38.24
CA ASN A 14 -7.68 -9.41 37.10
C ASN A 14 -8.99 -8.86 36.49
N SER A 15 -9.96 -8.45 37.32
CA SER A 15 -11.24 -7.90 36.86
C SER A 15 -11.08 -6.56 36.12
N CYS A 16 -10.21 -5.66 36.61
CA CYS A 16 -9.93 -4.39 35.95
C CYS A 16 -9.15 -4.62 34.64
N GLY A 17 -8.08 -5.44 34.69
CA GLY A 17 -7.25 -5.75 33.52
C GLY A 17 -8.02 -6.42 32.39
N THR A 18 -8.89 -7.38 32.69
CA THR A 18 -9.72 -8.05 31.67
C THR A 18 -10.72 -7.10 31.02
N LYS A 19 -11.31 -6.16 31.77
CA LYS A 19 -12.21 -5.14 31.20
C LYS A 19 -11.47 -4.15 30.31
N THR A 20 -10.30 -3.66 30.74
CA THR A 20 -9.47 -2.75 29.94
C THR A 20 -8.99 -3.41 28.65
N ILE A 21 -8.51 -4.65 28.71
CA ILE A 21 -8.05 -5.40 27.52
C ILE A 21 -9.21 -5.63 26.54
N LYS A 22 -10.40 -6.01 27.02
CA LYS A 22 -11.59 -6.19 26.17
C LYS A 22 -11.97 -4.90 25.44
N TYR A 23 -12.01 -3.77 26.16
CA TYR A 23 -12.35 -2.48 25.57
C TYR A 23 -11.31 -2.04 24.53
N LEU A 24 -10.02 -2.21 24.85
CA LEU A 24 -8.92 -1.89 23.94
C LEU A 24 -8.96 -2.75 22.67
N LEU A 25 -9.22 -4.06 22.81
CA LEU A 25 -9.39 -4.97 21.68
C LEU A 25 -10.59 -4.56 20.81
N PHE A 26 -11.72 -4.18 21.42
CA PHE A 26 -12.90 -3.72 20.68
C PHE A 26 -12.61 -2.44 19.89
N VAL A 27 -12.05 -1.41 20.52
CA VAL A 27 -11.72 -0.14 19.87
C VAL A 27 -10.70 -0.34 18.75
N PHE A 28 -9.67 -1.14 19.00
CA PHE A 28 -8.62 -1.41 18.00
C PHE A 28 -9.16 -2.17 16.78
N ASN A 29 -9.99 -3.20 16.99
CA ASN A 29 -10.66 -3.91 15.90
C ASN A 29 -11.65 -2.98 15.17
N LEU A 30 -12.34 -2.07 15.86
CA LEU A 30 -13.21 -1.10 15.21
C LEU A 30 -12.45 -0.15 14.29
N VAL A 31 -11.31 0.38 14.75
CA VAL A 31 -10.43 1.22 13.92
C VAL A 31 -9.94 0.44 12.69
N PHE A 32 -9.55 -0.82 12.86
CA PHE A 32 -9.15 -1.65 11.73
C PHE A 32 -10.28 -1.95 10.76
N ALA A 33 -11.49 -2.22 11.25
CA ALA A 33 -12.65 -2.42 10.39
C ALA A 33 -12.92 -1.18 9.54
N ILE A 34 -12.91 0.01 10.15
CA ILE A 34 -13.07 1.28 9.42
C ILE A 34 -11.93 1.45 8.39
N SER A 35 -10.68 1.20 8.78
CA SER A 35 -9.54 1.31 7.86
C SER A 35 -9.62 0.33 6.69
N GLY A 36 -10.03 -0.92 6.93
CA GLY A 36 -10.20 -1.94 5.90
C GLY A 36 -11.32 -1.57 4.93
N LEU A 37 -12.42 -1.00 5.43
CA LEU A 37 -13.50 -0.47 4.60
C LEU A 37 -13.01 0.70 3.73
N ILE A 38 -12.23 1.64 4.28
CA ILE A 38 -11.64 2.75 3.51
C ILE A 38 -10.74 2.22 2.40
N LEU A 39 -9.86 1.25 2.70
CA LEU A 39 -8.97 0.63 1.70
C LEU A 39 -9.76 -0.10 0.61
N LEU A 40 -10.81 -0.82 0.98
CA LEU A 40 -11.69 -1.52 0.04
C LEU A 40 -12.37 -0.52 -0.89
N VAL A 41 -12.99 0.54 -0.35
CA VAL A 41 -13.67 1.57 -1.16
C VAL A 41 -12.68 2.30 -2.05
N ALA A 42 -11.51 2.69 -1.54
CA ALA A 42 -10.47 3.33 -2.33
C ALA A 42 -9.99 2.42 -3.48
N GLY A 43 -9.78 1.13 -3.20
CA GLY A 43 -9.44 0.14 -4.22
C GLY A 43 -10.50 0.00 -5.31
N ILE A 44 -11.79 -0.03 -4.94
CA ILE A 44 -12.91 -0.08 -5.89
C ILE A 44 -12.95 1.19 -6.74
N VAL A 45 -12.86 2.37 -6.14
CA VAL A 45 -12.89 3.66 -6.86
C VAL A 45 -11.77 3.69 -7.89
N VAL A 46 -10.53 3.38 -7.49
CA VAL A 46 -9.38 3.35 -8.40
C VAL A 46 -9.56 2.28 -9.48
N LEU A 47 -10.12 1.10 -9.14
CA LEU A 47 -10.35 0.05 -10.13
C LEU A 47 -11.36 0.49 -11.19
N VAL A 48 -12.45 1.15 -10.79
CA VAL A 48 -13.47 1.65 -11.73
C VAL A 48 -12.88 2.71 -12.65
N ASP A 49 -12.13 3.66 -12.08
CA ASP A 49 -11.48 4.71 -12.88
C ASP A 49 -10.52 4.11 -13.90
N VAL A 50 -9.69 3.13 -13.50
CA VAL A 50 -8.75 2.46 -14.41
C VAL A 50 -9.48 1.58 -15.44
N ASN A 51 -10.62 0.99 -15.05
CA ASN A 51 -11.43 0.15 -15.93
C ASN A 51 -12.12 0.94 -17.05
N ASP A 52 -12.51 2.19 -16.82
CA ASP A 52 -13.10 3.03 -17.87
C ASP A 52 -12.09 3.36 -18.99
N TYR A 53 -10.79 3.21 -18.73
CA TYR A 53 -9.72 3.36 -19.72
C TYR A 53 -9.12 2.02 -20.20
N GLN A 54 -9.82 0.88 -20.04
CA GLN A 54 -9.33 -0.47 -20.41
C GLN A 54 -8.75 -0.56 -21.84
N HIS A 55 -9.28 0.22 -22.79
CA HIS A 55 -8.76 0.25 -24.17
C HIS A 55 -7.36 0.89 -24.32
N PHE A 56 -6.92 1.67 -23.33
CA PHE A 56 -5.63 2.36 -23.30
C PHE A 56 -4.69 1.84 -22.21
N VAL A 57 -5.23 1.11 -21.21
CA VAL A 57 -4.53 0.72 -20.00
C VAL A 57 -4.10 -0.74 -20.06
N GLN A 58 -2.79 -0.96 -20.00
CA GLN A 58 -2.19 -2.30 -19.89
C GLN A 58 -2.55 -2.97 -18.55
N ASP A 59 -2.69 -4.30 -18.55
CA ASP A 59 -3.03 -5.16 -17.39
C ASP A 59 -2.28 -4.83 -16.08
N ARG A 60 -1.09 -4.23 -16.19
CA ARG A 60 -0.21 -3.89 -15.07
C ARG A 60 -0.77 -2.82 -14.14
N LEU A 61 -1.62 -1.92 -14.65
CA LEU A 61 -2.26 -0.87 -13.85
C LEU A 61 -3.44 -1.43 -13.02
N MET A 62 -3.91 -2.64 -13.32
CA MET A 62 -4.99 -3.30 -12.57
C MET A 62 -4.50 -3.98 -11.28
N ALA A 63 -3.22 -4.36 -11.21
CA ALA A 63 -2.70 -5.10 -10.07
C ALA A 63 -2.77 -4.32 -8.73
N PRO A 64 -2.36 -3.03 -8.65
CA PRO A 64 -2.43 -2.27 -7.39
C PRO A 64 -3.84 -2.10 -6.80
N PRO A 65 -4.88 -1.66 -7.55
CA PRO A 65 -6.22 -1.51 -6.99
C PRO A 65 -6.83 -2.87 -6.59
N VAL A 66 -6.57 -3.94 -7.34
CA VAL A 66 -7.01 -5.29 -6.97
C VAL A 66 -6.40 -5.73 -5.63
N VAL A 67 -5.11 -5.49 -5.41
CA VAL A 67 -4.46 -5.79 -4.13
C VAL A 67 -5.09 -4.99 -2.98
N LEU A 68 -5.39 -3.70 -3.19
CA LEU A 68 -6.08 -2.87 -2.18
C LEU A 68 -7.46 -3.45 -1.81
N ILE A 69 -8.24 -3.91 -2.79
CA ILE A 69 -9.55 -4.53 -2.56
C ILE A 69 -9.41 -5.83 -1.76
N VAL A 70 -8.47 -6.70 -2.15
CA VAL A 70 -8.25 -8.00 -1.49
C VAL A 70 -7.80 -7.81 -0.05
N VAL A 71 -6.78 -6.98 0.17
CA VAL A 71 -6.24 -6.69 1.51
C VAL A 71 -7.27 -5.96 2.36
N GLY A 72 -7.97 -4.95 1.82
CA GLY A 72 -9.01 -4.20 2.52
C GLY A 72 -10.17 -5.09 2.96
N SER A 73 -10.64 -5.98 2.07
CA SER A 73 -11.68 -6.96 2.38
C SER A 73 -11.25 -7.92 3.48
N PHE A 74 -10.03 -8.45 3.40
CA PHE A 74 -9.48 -9.33 4.42
C PHE A 74 -9.39 -8.65 5.79
N VAL A 75 -8.85 -7.44 5.85
CA VAL A 75 -8.75 -6.65 7.10
C VAL A 75 -10.13 -6.37 7.67
N PHE A 76 -11.09 -5.95 6.84
CA PHE A 76 -12.46 -5.68 7.28
C PHE A 76 -13.14 -6.92 7.87
N LEU A 77 -13.02 -8.09 7.23
CA LEU A 77 -13.61 -9.33 7.70
C LEU A 77 -12.98 -9.78 9.02
N VAL A 78 -11.65 -9.79 9.11
CA VAL A 78 -10.91 -10.20 10.31
C VAL A 78 -11.24 -9.27 11.49
N ALA A 79 -11.28 -7.96 11.26
CA ALA A 79 -11.62 -6.97 12.27
C ALA A 79 -13.09 -7.09 12.72
N SER A 80 -14.02 -7.36 11.79
CA SER A 80 -15.43 -7.60 12.12
C SER A 80 -15.62 -8.85 12.98
N LEU A 81 -14.87 -9.92 12.70
CA LEU A 81 -14.83 -11.13 13.53
C LEU A 81 -14.25 -10.84 14.93
N GLY A 82 -13.23 -9.99 15.02
CA GLY A 82 -12.67 -9.51 16.28
C GLY A 82 -13.70 -8.74 17.12
N CYS A 83 -14.42 -7.80 16.51
CA CYS A 83 -15.51 -7.06 17.14
C CYS A 83 -16.64 -8.00 17.60
N TYR A 84 -17.09 -8.92 16.73
CA TYR A 84 -18.14 -9.89 17.08
C TYR A 84 -17.72 -10.84 18.20
N GLY A 85 -16.44 -11.28 18.20
CA GLY A 85 -15.86 -12.10 19.27
C GLY A 85 -15.78 -11.37 20.60
N ALA A 86 -15.47 -10.07 20.59
CA ALA A 86 -15.48 -9.23 21.79
C ALA A 86 -16.90 -9.06 22.35
N ILE A 87 -17.91 -8.83 21.50
CA ILE A 87 -19.32 -8.68 21.91
C ILE A 87 -19.91 -9.97 22.47
N LYS A 88 -19.64 -11.11 21.81
CA LYS A 88 -20.21 -12.41 22.19
C LYS A 88 -19.59 -12.99 23.48
N GLU A 89 -18.57 -12.33 24.04
CA GLU A 89 -17.77 -12.77 25.18
C GLU A 89 -17.32 -14.25 25.11
N SER A 90 -17.21 -14.80 23.91
CA SER A 90 -16.90 -16.23 23.73
C SER A 90 -15.38 -16.41 23.74
N PRO A 91 -14.81 -17.06 24.78
CA PRO A 91 -13.36 -17.24 24.87
C PRO A 91 -12.81 -18.09 23.71
N LYS A 92 -13.63 -18.97 23.13
CA LYS A 92 -13.25 -19.79 21.96
C LYS A 92 -13.04 -18.93 20.71
N LEU A 93 -13.92 -17.95 20.47
CA LEU A 93 -13.81 -17.06 19.30
C LEU A 93 -12.61 -16.12 19.43
N LEU A 94 -12.39 -15.59 20.64
CA LEU A 94 -11.25 -14.72 20.92
C LEU A 94 -9.91 -15.49 20.81
N ASN A 95 -9.87 -16.74 21.27
CA ASN A 95 -8.68 -17.59 21.12
C ASN A 95 -8.40 -17.94 19.65
N ALA A 96 -9.43 -18.27 18.87
CA ALA A 96 -9.28 -18.52 17.44
C ALA A 96 -8.76 -17.28 16.70
N PHE A 97 -9.27 -16.09 17.04
CA PHE A 97 -8.78 -14.82 16.52
C PHE A 97 -7.30 -14.59 16.87
N ALA A 98 -6.89 -14.86 18.13
CA ALA A 98 -5.50 -14.72 18.54
C ALA A 98 -4.55 -15.68 17.79
N VAL A 99 -4.95 -16.95 17.61
CA VAL A 99 -4.17 -17.92 16.83
C VAL A 99 -4.06 -17.48 15.37
N PHE A 100 -5.13 -16.98 14.79
CA PHE A 100 -5.12 -16.45 13.42
C PHE A 100 -4.17 -15.26 13.26
N LEU A 101 -4.22 -14.30 14.19
CA LEU A 101 -3.27 -13.17 14.20
C LEU A 101 -1.82 -13.61 14.34
N LEU A 102 -1.56 -14.66 15.15
CA LEU A 102 -0.22 -15.21 15.27
C LEU A 102 0.27 -15.80 13.95
N ILE A 103 -0.59 -16.51 13.22
CA ILE A 103 -0.25 -17.05 11.89
C ILE A 103 0.05 -15.90 10.91
N VAL A 104 -0.79 -14.87 10.87
CA VAL A 104 -0.55 -13.68 10.04
C VAL A 104 0.79 -13.03 10.40
N PHE A 105 1.09 -12.87 11.69
CA PHE A 105 2.36 -12.32 12.14
C PHE A 105 3.57 -13.14 11.66
N LEU A 106 3.49 -14.47 11.71
CA LEU A 106 4.55 -15.34 11.19
C LEU A 106 4.72 -15.21 9.67
N ILE A 107 3.61 -15.07 8.93
CA ILE A 107 3.64 -14.83 7.48
C ILE A 107 4.29 -13.47 7.18
N GLU A 108 3.91 -12.41 7.89
CA GLU A 108 4.50 -11.07 7.74
C GLU A 108 6.01 -11.08 8.00
N VAL A 109 6.47 -11.79 9.04
CA VAL A 109 7.90 -11.96 9.30
C VAL A 109 8.60 -12.70 8.14
N ALA A 110 7.99 -13.76 7.62
CA ALA A 110 8.54 -14.49 6.48
C ALA A 110 8.60 -13.61 5.21
N VAL A 111 7.55 -12.82 4.94
CA VAL A 111 7.51 -11.85 3.84
C VAL A 111 8.58 -10.78 4.01
N ALA A 112 8.76 -10.24 5.22
CA ALA A 112 9.79 -9.24 5.50
C ALA A 112 11.21 -9.79 5.26
N ILE A 113 11.48 -11.01 5.71
CA ILE A 113 12.77 -11.69 5.46
C ILE A 113 12.95 -11.91 3.96
N ALA A 114 11.93 -12.41 3.26
CA ALA A 114 11.98 -12.63 1.82
C ALA A 114 12.20 -11.31 1.05
N ALA A 115 11.54 -10.22 1.44
CA ALA A 115 11.68 -8.90 0.82
C ALA A 115 13.12 -8.37 0.92
N ILE A 116 13.80 -8.63 2.04
CA ILE A 116 15.21 -8.26 2.21
C ILE A 116 16.10 -9.19 1.39
N ALA A 117 15.86 -10.50 1.43
CA ALA A 117 16.66 -11.49 0.71
C ALA A 117 16.61 -11.30 -0.82
N PHE A 118 15.44 -10.99 -1.38
CA PHE A 118 15.24 -10.79 -2.81
C PHE A 118 15.25 -9.32 -3.23
N LYS A 119 15.76 -8.42 -2.37
CA LYS A 119 15.76 -6.97 -2.65
C LYS A 119 16.48 -6.64 -3.96
N ALA A 120 17.64 -7.23 -4.21
CA ALA A 120 18.43 -6.97 -5.42
C ALA A 120 17.68 -7.44 -6.67
N ASP A 121 17.17 -8.67 -6.67
CA ASP A 121 16.40 -9.22 -7.79
C ASP A 121 15.13 -8.41 -8.06
N LEU A 122 14.44 -7.96 -7.01
CA LEU A 122 13.27 -7.10 -7.13
C LEU A 122 13.65 -5.74 -7.71
N GLN A 123 14.75 -5.13 -7.28
CA GLN A 123 15.23 -3.86 -7.83
C GLN A 123 15.57 -3.99 -9.32
N ASP A 124 16.25 -5.06 -9.72
CA ASP A 124 16.61 -5.29 -11.12
C ASP A 124 15.39 -5.60 -11.98
N ALA A 125 14.44 -6.39 -11.47
CA ALA A 125 13.17 -6.64 -12.15
C ALA A 125 12.38 -5.34 -12.32
N LEU A 126 12.25 -4.53 -11.26
CA LEU A 126 11.58 -3.24 -11.31
C LEU A 126 12.25 -2.29 -12.31
N ARG A 127 13.58 -2.16 -12.28
CA ARG A 127 14.35 -1.33 -13.23
C ARG A 127 14.04 -1.72 -14.68
N LYS A 128 14.12 -3.02 -15.00
CA LYS A 128 13.80 -3.52 -16.35
C LYS A 128 12.36 -3.22 -16.77
N GLN A 129 11.40 -3.22 -15.83
CA GLN A 129 10.01 -2.86 -16.15
C GLN A 129 9.86 -1.35 -16.38
N LEU A 130 10.53 -0.53 -15.58
CA LEU A 130 10.53 0.92 -15.74
C LEU A 130 11.22 1.34 -17.05
N ASP A 131 12.35 0.73 -17.40
CA ASP A 131 13.03 0.96 -18.69
C ASP A 131 12.11 0.66 -19.87
N LYS A 132 11.39 -0.47 -19.83
CA LYS A 132 10.39 -0.82 -20.85
C LYS A 132 9.23 0.17 -20.91
N SER A 133 8.86 0.77 -19.78
CA SER A 133 7.81 1.78 -19.74
C SER A 133 8.25 3.06 -20.43
N ILE A 134 9.48 3.54 -20.15
CA ILE A 134 10.08 4.67 -20.85
C ILE A 134 10.18 4.38 -22.36
N ALA A 135 10.72 3.22 -22.75
CA ALA A 135 10.89 2.87 -24.16
C ALA A 135 9.57 2.73 -24.95
N ARG A 136 8.45 2.38 -24.29
CA ARG A 136 7.13 2.32 -24.95
C ARG A 136 6.53 3.69 -25.24
N HIS A 137 6.83 4.68 -24.40
CA HIS A 137 6.42 6.07 -24.58
C HIS A 137 4.95 6.26 -25.00
N ASN A 138 4.04 5.56 -24.33
CA ASN A 138 2.60 5.72 -24.58
C ASN A 138 2.01 6.78 -23.64
N ASN A 139 0.84 7.33 -24.00
CA ASN A 139 0.20 8.39 -23.24
C ASN A 139 -0.07 7.99 -21.77
N ALA A 140 -0.44 6.73 -21.52
CA ALA A 140 -0.75 6.23 -20.18
C ALA A 140 0.49 6.21 -19.26
N ASP A 141 1.62 5.67 -19.75
CA ASP A 141 2.88 5.64 -19.01
C ASP A 141 3.40 7.08 -18.80
N MET A 142 3.26 7.96 -19.79
CA MET A 142 3.69 9.37 -19.68
C MET A 142 2.91 10.16 -18.63
N VAL A 143 1.59 9.96 -18.51
CA VAL A 143 0.77 10.57 -17.43
C VAL A 143 1.20 10.06 -16.04
N ALA A 144 1.52 8.77 -15.94
CA ALA A 144 2.02 8.18 -14.70
C ALA A 144 3.41 8.74 -14.34
N TRP A 145 4.33 8.85 -15.30
CA TRP A 145 5.64 9.46 -15.11
C TRP A 145 5.54 10.92 -14.71
N ASP A 146 4.64 11.72 -15.31
CA ASP A 146 4.43 13.12 -14.92
C ASP A 146 4.01 13.26 -13.46
N SER A 147 3.12 12.38 -13.01
CA SER A 147 2.70 12.32 -11.61
C SER A 147 3.85 11.92 -10.67
N VAL A 148 4.66 10.93 -11.06
CA VAL A 148 5.81 10.47 -10.27
C VAL A 148 6.84 11.59 -10.16
N HIS A 149 7.24 12.18 -11.28
CA HIS A 149 8.24 13.25 -11.31
C HIS A 149 7.83 14.46 -10.47
N ARG A 150 6.57 14.91 -10.57
CA ARG A 150 6.06 16.04 -9.78
C ARG A 150 5.96 15.74 -8.29
N LYS A 151 5.47 14.55 -7.92
CA LYS A 151 5.28 14.17 -6.50
C LYS A 151 6.59 13.85 -5.79
N MET A 152 7.52 13.22 -6.50
CA MET A 152 8.80 12.76 -5.93
C MET A 152 9.95 13.74 -6.21
N MET A 153 9.70 14.81 -6.98
CA MET A 153 10.71 15.78 -7.41
C MET A 153 11.95 15.10 -8.03
N CYS A 154 11.72 14.11 -8.88
CA CYS A 154 12.77 13.34 -9.55
C CYS A 154 12.54 13.33 -11.07
N CYS A 155 13.55 12.88 -11.83
CA CYS A 155 13.42 12.68 -13.26
C CYS A 155 14.12 11.40 -13.71
N GLY A 156 13.38 10.49 -14.34
CA GLY A 156 13.90 9.20 -14.80
C GLY A 156 14.03 8.18 -13.66
N ILE A 157 14.70 7.06 -13.97
CA ILE A 157 14.88 5.92 -13.05
C ILE A 157 16.14 6.11 -12.19
N GLN A 158 17.25 6.45 -12.84
CA GLN A 158 18.54 6.80 -12.25
C GLN A 158 18.86 8.27 -12.49
N GLY A 159 18.31 8.84 -13.55
CA GLY A 159 18.40 10.27 -13.79
C GLY A 159 17.80 10.68 -15.13
N PRO A 160 17.91 11.98 -15.46
CA PRO A 160 17.34 12.54 -16.68
C PRO A 160 17.87 11.91 -17.97
N LYS A 161 19.08 11.31 -17.93
CA LYS A 161 19.71 10.60 -19.05
C LYS A 161 18.88 9.42 -19.56
N ASP A 162 18.07 8.80 -18.70
CA ASP A 162 17.26 7.63 -19.07
C ASP A 162 16.26 7.95 -20.21
N TRP A 163 15.83 9.21 -20.34
CA TRP A 163 14.97 9.67 -21.42
C TRP A 163 15.73 9.86 -22.75
N TYR A 164 16.98 10.32 -22.67
CA TYR A 164 17.82 10.61 -23.85
C TYR A 164 18.25 9.35 -24.60
N ASP A 165 18.56 8.28 -23.87
CA ASP A 165 19.07 7.04 -24.45
C ASP A 165 17.98 6.21 -25.15
N ASN A 166 16.71 6.40 -24.78
CA ASN A 166 15.59 5.57 -25.25
C ASN A 166 14.70 6.23 -26.32
N LEU A 167 14.65 7.57 -26.41
CA LEU A 167 13.63 8.28 -27.18
C LEU A 167 14.15 9.56 -27.82
N ASN A 168 14.92 9.50 -28.91
CA ASN A 168 15.23 10.66 -29.79
C ASN A 168 15.49 12.02 -29.07
N ARG A 169 16.01 12.01 -27.84
CA ARG A 169 16.22 13.17 -26.96
C ARG A 169 14.97 13.96 -26.51
N THR A 170 13.82 13.31 -26.35
CA THR A 170 12.59 13.93 -25.79
C THR A 170 12.36 13.52 -24.33
N MET A 171 12.07 14.50 -23.48
CA MET A 171 11.87 14.34 -22.04
C MET A 171 10.51 14.95 -21.63
N PRO A 172 9.75 14.36 -20.69
CA PRO A 172 8.44 14.88 -20.30
C PRO A 172 8.51 16.29 -19.70
N ALA A 173 7.47 17.10 -19.89
CA ALA A 173 7.35 18.45 -19.31
C ALA A 173 7.57 18.52 -17.78
N SER A 174 7.25 17.45 -17.03
CA SER A 174 7.52 17.38 -15.58
C SER A 174 9.00 17.48 -15.20
N CYS A 175 9.91 17.19 -16.13
CA CYS A 175 11.34 17.10 -15.88
C CYS A 175 12.14 18.33 -16.31
N CYS A 176 11.51 19.34 -16.92
CA CYS A 176 12.19 20.51 -17.47
C CYS A 176 11.56 21.82 -17.01
N LYS A 177 12.34 22.91 -17.13
CA LYS A 177 11.85 24.25 -16.81
C LYS A 177 10.69 24.63 -17.74
N PRO A 178 9.69 25.35 -17.24
CA PRO A 178 8.55 25.80 -18.06
C PRO A 178 8.97 26.53 -19.34
N ASP A 179 10.08 27.28 -19.28
CA ASP A 179 10.61 28.07 -20.39
C ASP A 179 11.20 27.22 -21.54
N LEU A 180 11.34 25.90 -21.34
CA LEU A 180 11.95 24.96 -22.30
C LEU A 180 10.94 23.95 -22.89
N ILE A 181 9.66 24.07 -22.55
CA ILE A 181 8.59 23.18 -23.03
C ILE A 181 8.19 23.59 -24.44
N GLU A 182 8.27 22.66 -25.40
CA GLU A 182 7.75 22.90 -26.74
C GLU A 182 6.20 22.93 -26.70
N PRO A 183 5.55 24.01 -27.18
CA PRO A 183 4.11 24.21 -27.03
C PRO A 183 3.26 23.24 -27.85
N GLU A 184 3.84 22.56 -28.85
CA GLU A 184 3.12 21.63 -29.72
C GLU A 184 3.07 20.19 -29.18
N THR A 185 4.11 19.75 -28.49
CA THR A 185 4.26 18.35 -28.02
C THR A 185 4.17 18.22 -26.50
N ASN A 186 4.27 19.33 -25.77
CA ASN A 186 4.36 19.35 -24.31
C ASN A 186 5.54 18.50 -23.78
N ASP A 187 6.59 18.41 -24.59
CA ASP A 187 7.84 17.72 -24.32
C ASP A 187 9.01 18.70 -24.40
N CYS A 188 10.13 18.30 -23.82
CA CYS A 188 11.36 19.06 -23.81
C CYS A 188 12.42 18.37 -24.67
N LYS A 189 12.93 19.09 -25.65
CA LYS A 189 13.95 18.61 -26.58
C LYS A 189 15.29 19.27 -26.29
N ASN A 190 16.33 18.48 -26.02
CA ASN A 190 17.69 18.96 -25.69
C ASN A 190 17.75 19.94 -24.49
N ALA A 191 16.82 19.85 -23.53
CA ALA A 191 16.80 20.72 -22.36
C ALA A 191 17.80 20.25 -21.29
N PRO A 192 18.62 21.14 -20.67
CA PRO A 192 19.38 20.76 -19.49
C PRO A 192 18.42 20.25 -18.41
N PRO A 193 18.76 19.16 -17.70
CA PRO A 193 17.89 18.61 -16.68
C PRO A 193 17.65 19.61 -15.55
N LEU A 194 16.45 19.54 -14.94
CA LEU A 194 16.11 20.38 -13.78
C LEU A 194 16.95 20.06 -12.52
N PHE A 195 17.65 18.92 -12.51
CA PHE A 195 18.51 18.42 -11.43
C PHE A 195 19.80 17.83 -12.00
#